data_AF-A0A8T2ZQS3-F1
#
_entry.id   AF-A0A8T2ZQS3-F1
#
_cell.length_a   1.000
_cell.length_b   1.000
_cell.length_c   1.000
_cell.angle_alpha   90.00
_cell.angle_beta   90.00
_cell.angle_gamma   90.00
#
_symmetry.space_group_name_H-M   'P 1'
#
loop_
_entity.id
_entity.type
_entity.pdbx_description
1 polymer ?
#
loop_
_entity_poly.entity_id
_entity_poly.type
_entity_poly.pdbx_seq_one_letter_code
_entity_poly.pdbx_strand_id
1 'polypeptide(L)'
;MKIKTKRSKRKLGLPAAILLCSLFFLGGLYSSTFISNDVPVIKPRLRMLEVAEVDHDAMPHGDTGEAFIESIPFQVLSWKPRALYFPNFATPEQCESIIKMAKSKLKPSTLALRKGETTESTKGTRTSSGTFIGGSEDKTGTLDFIERKIAKATMIPQSHGEAFNILRYEIGQKYDSHYDAFNPDEYGPQPSQRVASFLLYLSSVEEGGETMFPFENGSTVSSGFEYKQCVGLKVKPRQGDGLLFYSLFPNGTIDRVIVPFFSRS
;
A
#
# COMPACT_ATOMS: atom_id res chain seq x y z
N MET A 1 -77.65 5.10 -63.45
CA MET A 1 -77.54 5.96 -62.25
C MET A 1 -76.71 5.25 -61.19
N LYS A 2 -75.47 5.70 -60.93
CA LYS A 2 -74.61 5.20 -59.84
C LYS A 2 -74.23 6.38 -58.94
N ILE A 3 -74.55 6.24 -57.65
CA ILE A 3 -74.46 7.24 -56.59
C ILE A 3 -72.97 7.46 -56.21
N LYS A 4 -72.52 8.72 -56.17
CA LYS A 4 -71.23 9.14 -55.61
C LYS A 4 -71.32 9.21 -54.08
N THR A 5 -70.63 8.31 -53.37
CA THR A 5 -70.45 8.41 -51.91
C THR A 5 -69.26 9.32 -51.59
N LYS A 6 -69.53 10.46 -50.96
CA LYS A 6 -68.54 11.47 -50.57
C LYS A 6 -67.88 11.04 -49.24
N ARG A 7 -66.61 10.59 -49.28
CA ARG A 7 -65.86 10.20 -48.07
C ARG A 7 -65.32 11.46 -47.37
N SER A 8 -65.94 11.84 -46.26
CA SER A 8 -65.50 12.96 -45.40
C SER A 8 -64.23 12.57 -44.64
N LYS A 9 -63.08 13.21 -44.95
CA LYS A 9 -61.87 13.09 -44.15
C LYS A 9 -61.99 14.05 -42.95
N ARG A 10 -62.24 13.52 -41.75
CA ARG A 10 -62.11 14.30 -40.50
C ARG A 10 -60.64 14.67 -40.31
N LYS A 11 -60.31 15.96 -40.39
CA LYS A 11 -59.00 16.47 -39.97
C LYS A 11 -58.96 16.47 -38.45
N LEU A 12 -58.07 15.67 -37.84
CA LEU A 12 -57.79 15.78 -36.42
C LEU A 12 -57.27 17.20 -36.15
N GLY A 13 -57.96 17.94 -35.29
CA GLY A 13 -57.50 19.27 -34.88
C GLY A 13 -56.19 19.17 -34.08
N LEU A 14 -55.34 20.19 -34.23
CA LEU A 14 -54.08 20.35 -33.51
C LEU A 14 -54.15 20.02 -31.99
N PRO A 15 -55.24 20.35 -31.25
CA PRO A 15 -55.35 20.00 -29.83
C PRO A 15 -55.44 18.49 -29.57
N ALA A 16 -56.10 17.75 -30.46
CA ALA A 16 -56.24 16.29 -30.33
C ALA A 16 -54.92 15.57 -30.63
N ALA A 17 -54.11 16.11 -31.54
CA ALA A 17 -52.77 15.59 -31.82
C ALA A 17 -51.81 15.80 -30.64
N ILE A 18 -51.88 16.97 -29.98
CA ILE A 18 -51.04 17.28 -28.81
C ILE A 18 -51.43 16.40 -27.61
N LEU A 19 -52.73 16.19 -27.38
CA LEU A 19 -53.24 15.27 -26.34
C LEU A 19 -52.85 13.81 -26.61
N LEU A 20 -52.84 13.37 -27.87
CA LEU A 20 -52.36 12.04 -28.23
C LEU A 20 -50.85 11.91 -27.96
N CYS A 21 -50.05 12.91 -28.35
CA CYS A 21 -48.61 12.91 -28.14
C CYS A 21 -48.22 12.95 -26.65
N SER A 22 -48.95 13.69 -25.82
CA SER A 22 -48.70 13.73 -24.37
C SER A 22 -49.07 12.41 -23.68
N LEU A 23 -50.14 11.74 -24.12
CA LEU A 23 -50.50 10.40 -23.64
C LEU A 23 -49.44 9.35 -24.02
N PHE A 24 -48.86 9.41 -25.22
CA PHE A 24 -47.75 8.53 -25.60
C PHE A 24 -46.46 8.83 -24.83
N PHE A 25 -46.18 10.10 -24.52
CA PHE A 25 -45.01 10.49 -23.71
C PHE A 25 -45.14 10.03 -22.26
N LEU A 26 -46.31 10.22 -21.63
CA LEU A 26 -46.59 9.74 -20.28
C LEU A 26 -46.62 8.20 -20.23
N GLY A 27 -47.25 7.54 -21.20
CA GLY A 27 -47.24 6.08 -21.32
C GLY A 27 -45.83 5.49 -21.50
N GLY A 28 -44.96 6.17 -22.26
CA GLY A 28 -43.54 5.80 -22.42
C GLY A 28 -42.73 6.00 -21.14
N LEU A 29 -43.00 7.05 -20.35
CA LEU A 29 -42.35 7.31 -19.07
C LEU A 29 -42.77 6.33 -17.96
N TYR A 30 -44.03 5.88 -17.98
CA TYR A 30 -44.52 4.85 -17.06
C TYR A 30 -44.15 3.43 -17.52
N SER A 31 -43.89 3.20 -18.80
CA SER A 31 -43.39 1.90 -19.29
C SER A 31 -41.88 1.73 -19.05
N SER A 32 -41.11 2.83 -19.02
CA SER A 32 -39.68 2.79 -18.72
C SER A 32 -39.38 2.49 -17.23
N THR A 33 -40.31 2.74 -16.31
CA THR A 33 -40.17 2.34 -14.90
C THR A 33 -40.48 0.86 -14.65
N PHE A 34 -41.24 0.20 -15.53
CA PHE A 34 -41.48 -1.26 -15.48
C PHE A 34 -40.43 -2.07 -16.24
N ILE A 35 -39.70 -1.48 -17.20
CA ILE A 35 -38.62 -2.13 -17.96
C ILE A 35 -37.22 -1.86 -17.35
N SER A 36 -37.09 -0.89 -16.44
CA SER A 36 -35.81 -0.55 -15.80
C SER A 36 -35.50 -1.36 -14.54
N ASN A 37 -35.76 -2.68 -14.56
CA ASN A 37 -35.36 -3.60 -13.48
C ASN A 37 -34.48 -4.78 -13.94
N ASP A 38 -33.84 -4.69 -15.12
CA ASP A 38 -32.86 -5.68 -15.57
C ASP A 38 -31.58 -5.03 -16.13
N VAL A 39 -31.07 -4.00 -15.45
CA VAL A 39 -29.64 -3.69 -15.55
C VAL A 39 -28.96 -4.51 -14.46
N PRO A 40 -28.13 -5.52 -14.79
CA PRO A 40 -27.30 -6.13 -13.80
C PRO A 40 -26.38 -5.03 -13.29
N VAL A 41 -26.62 -4.57 -12.06
CA VAL A 41 -25.60 -3.88 -11.29
C VAL A 41 -24.43 -4.85 -11.27
N ILE A 42 -23.41 -4.57 -12.08
CA ILE A 42 -22.11 -5.20 -11.95
C ILE A 42 -21.54 -4.62 -10.65
N LYS A 43 -22.05 -5.13 -9.51
CA LYS A 43 -21.21 -5.29 -8.34
C LYS A 43 -20.03 -6.10 -8.87
N PRO A 44 -18.77 -5.70 -8.60
CA PRO A 44 -17.70 -6.66 -8.69
C PRO A 44 -18.09 -7.73 -7.68
N ARG A 45 -18.70 -8.82 -8.17
CA ARG A 45 -18.77 -10.07 -7.44
C ARG A 45 -17.30 -10.37 -7.29
N LEU A 46 -16.76 -10.10 -6.11
CA LEU A 46 -15.51 -10.67 -5.67
C LEU A 46 -15.72 -12.16 -5.97
N ARG A 47 -15.15 -12.66 -7.07
CA ARG A 47 -14.91 -14.08 -7.20
C ARG A 47 -13.90 -14.31 -6.10
N MET A 48 -14.43 -14.59 -4.91
CA MET A 48 -13.76 -15.44 -3.97
C MET A 48 -13.52 -16.69 -4.80
N LEU A 49 -12.31 -16.79 -5.38
CA LEU A 49 -11.83 -18.08 -5.80
C LEU A 49 -11.99 -18.92 -4.53
N GLU A 50 -12.91 -19.88 -4.57
CA GLU A 50 -12.62 -21.13 -3.90
C GLU A 50 -11.25 -21.52 -4.45
N VAL A 51 -10.22 -21.24 -3.66
CA VAL A 51 -8.95 -21.96 -3.81
C VAL A 51 -9.36 -23.38 -3.48
N ALA A 52 -9.73 -24.13 -4.51
CA ALA A 52 -9.60 -25.57 -4.45
C ALA A 52 -8.15 -25.77 -3.99
N GLU A 53 -7.96 -26.32 -2.79
CA GLU A 53 -6.67 -26.82 -2.36
C GLU A 53 -6.33 -27.96 -3.33
N VAL A 54 -5.81 -27.58 -4.50
CA VAL A 54 -5.15 -28.51 -5.38
C VAL A 54 -3.87 -28.81 -4.62
N ASP A 55 -3.82 -30.01 -4.06
CA ASP A 55 -2.60 -30.59 -3.49
C ASP A 55 -1.56 -30.64 -4.61
N HIS A 56 -0.81 -29.56 -4.73
CA HIS A 56 0.30 -29.47 -5.66
C HIS A 56 1.48 -30.13 -4.97
N ASP A 57 1.85 -31.31 -5.47
CA ASP A 57 3.08 -31.97 -5.07
C ASP A 57 4.25 -30.98 -5.18
N ALA A 58 5.01 -30.82 -4.09
CA ALA A 58 6.18 -29.95 -4.08
C ALA A 58 7.23 -30.48 -5.07
N MET A 59 7.79 -29.57 -5.88
CA MET A 59 8.87 -29.91 -6.80
C MET A 59 10.18 -30.19 -6.04
N PRO A 60 11.10 -31.00 -6.60
CA PRO A 60 12.45 -31.11 -6.07
C PRO A 60 13.12 -29.73 -5.98
N HIS A 61 13.74 -29.44 -4.83
CA HIS A 61 14.49 -28.22 -4.58
C HIS A 61 16.01 -28.41 -4.77
N GLY A 62 16.73 -27.32 -5.00
CA GLY A 62 18.20 -27.30 -4.88
C GLY A 62 18.68 -27.07 -3.45
N ASP A 63 19.99 -27.03 -3.23
CA ASP A 63 20.62 -26.93 -1.89
C ASP A 63 20.15 -25.72 -1.06
N THR A 64 19.75 -24.63 -1.71
CA THR A 64 19.26 -23.40 -1.07
C THR A 64 17.74 -23.23 -1.15
N GLY A 65 17.02 -24.22 -1.67
CA GLY A 65 15.56 -24.18 -1.83
C GLY A 65 14.80 -24.83 -0.68
N GLU A 66 13.48 -24.72 -0.70
CA GLU A 66 12.58 -25.24 0.36
C GLU A 66 11.76 -26.41 -0.17
N ALA A 67 11.53 -27.43 0.67
CA ALA A 67 10.89 -28.69 0.26
C ALA A 67 9.35 -28.60 0.22
N PHE A 68 8.79 -27.48 0.67
CA PHE A 68 7.36 -27.28 0.82
C PHE A 68 6.92 -25.97 0.17
N ILE A 69 5.66 -25.95 -0.28
CA ILE A 69 5.03 -24.75 -0.84
C ILE A 69 4.57 -23.86 0.32
N GLU A 70 4.91 -22.58 0.25
CA GLU A 70 4.44 -21.56 1.19
C GLU A 70 3.73 -20.43 0.43
N SER A 71 2.60 -19.96 0.96
CA SER A 71 1.85 -18.84 0.39
C SER A 71 1.95 -17.62 1.29
N ILE A 72 2.39 -16.50 0.72
CA ILE A 72 2.46 -15.20 1.39
C ILE A 72 1.51 -14.25 0.65
N PRO A 73 0.32 -13.95 1.19
CA PRO A 73 -0.62 -13.05 0.53
C PRO A 73 -0.07 -11.62 0.49
N PHE A 74 -0.25 -10.94 -0.64
CA PHE A 74 0.15 -9.54 -0.80
C PHE A 74 -0.77 -8.79 -1.77
N GLN A 75 -0.74 -7.46 -1.69
CA GLN A 75 -1.41 -6.52 -2.58
C GLN A 75 -0.36 -5.56 -3.16
N VAL A 76 -0.37 -5.35 -4.48
CA VAL A 76 0.41 -4.27 -5.09
C VAL A 76 -0.28 -2.93 -4.82
N LEU A 77 0.40 -2.01 -4.13
CA LEU A 77 -0.13 -0.68 -3.82
C LEU A 77 0.25 0.35 -4.88
N SER A 78 1.49 0.30 -5.38
CA SER A 78 1.95 1.16 -6.47
C SER A 78 3.09 0.49 -7.24
N TRP A 79 3.25 0.90 -8.49
CA TRP A 79 4.41 0.59 -9.33
C TRP A 79 5.43 1.73 -9.38
N LYS A 80 5.05 2.94 -8.92
CA LYS A 80 5.90 4.14 -8.93
C LYS A 80 5.66 4.98 -7.67
N PRO A 81 6.37 4.70 -6.56
CA PRO A 81 7.41 3.68 -6.42
C PRO A 81 6.80 2.27 -6.32
N ARG A 82 7.63 1.23 -6.53
CA ARG A 82 7.17 -0.16 -6.31
C ARG A 82 6.91 -0.36 -4.81
N ALA A 83 5.64 -0.51 -4.44
CA ALA A 83 5.20 -0.70 -3.07
C ALA A 83 4.17 -1.84 -2.99
N LEU A 84 4.39 -2.78 -2.06
CA LEU A 84 3.57 -3.96 -1.84
C LEU A 84 3.16 -4.05 -0.37
N TYR A 85 1.91 -4.39 -0.14
CA TYR A 85 1.31 -4.53 1.18
C TYR A 85 1.05 -5.99 1.51
N PHE A 86 1.41 -6.42 2.71
CA PHE A 86 1.31 -7.79 3.19
C PHE A 86 0.38 -7.84 4.42
N PRO A 87 -0.89 -8.26 4.27
CA PRO A 87 -1.80 -8.37 5.40
C PRO A 87 -1.39 -9.51 6.34
N ASN A 88 -1.47 -9.26 7.65
CA ASN A 88 -1.20 -10.26 8.70
C ASN A 88 0.14 -11.00 8.49
N PHE A 89 1.18 -10.26 8.13
CA PHE A 89 2.50 -10.82 7.87
C PHE A 89 3.12 -11.45 9.12
N ALA A 90 2.92 -10.83 10.29
CA ALA A 90 3.24 -11.40 11.59
C ALA A 90 1.97 -11.51 12.45
N THR A 91 1.95 -12.49 13.33
CA THR A 91 0.88 -12.66 14.32
C THR A 91 0.99 -11.60 15.43
N PRO A 92 -0.13 -11.27 16.12
CA PRO A 92 -0.11 -10.37 17.27
C PRO A 92 0.92 -10.80 18.34
N GLU A 93 1.03 -12.10 18.60
CA GLU A 93 1.94 -12.67 19.60
C GLU A 93 3.41 -12.45 19.19
N GLN A 94 3.72 -12.61 17.90
CA GLN A 94 5.05 -12.29 17.37
C GLN A 94 5.36 -10.80 17.52
N CYS A 95 4.41 -9.92 17.19
CA CYS A 95 4.59 -8.47 17.36
C CYS A 95 4.83 -8.10 18.83
N GLU A 96 4.06 -8.67 19.76
CA GLU A 96 4.22 -8.43 21.19
C GLU A 96 5.56 -8.92 21.73
N SER A 97 6.02 -10.10 21.28
CA SER A 97 7.34 -10.63 21.64
C SER A 97 8.46 -9.66 21.26
N ILE A 98 8.43 -9.13 20.03
CA ILE A 98 9.41 -8.16 19.52
C ILE A 98 9.36 -6.87 20.33
N ILE A 99 8.16 -6.33 20.58
CA ILE A 99 7.98 -5.12 21.40
C ILE A 99 8.58 -5.31 22.79
N LYS A 100 8.29 -6.44 23.45
CA LYS A 100 8.77 -6.73 24.80
C LYS A 100 10.30 -6.78 24.84
N MET A 101 10.92 -7.41 23.86
CA MET A 101 12.37 -7.50 23.75
C MET A 101 13.01 -6.13 23.52
N ALA A 102 12.44 -5.33 22.61
CA ALA A 102 12.97 -4.01 22.25
C ALA A 102 12.85 -2.99 23.39
N LYS A 103 11.77 -3.02 24.18
CA LYS A 103 11.47 -2.04 25.24
C LYS A 103 12.65 -1.74 26.18
N SER A 104 13.43 -2.76 26.54
CA SER A 104 14.58 -2.61 27.46
C SER A 104 15.84 -2.01 26.80
N LYS A 105 15.90 -2.01 25.46
CA LYS A 105 17.08 -1.61 24.67
C LYS A 105 16.89 -0.29 23.91
N LEU A 106 15.69 0.31 23.96
CA LEU A 106 15.37 1.55 23.24
C LEU A 106 16.22 2.73 23.75
N LYS A 107 16.80 3.47 22.81
CA LYS A 107 17.51 4.74 23.04
C LYS A 107 17.02 5.78 22.03
N PRO A 108 17.18 7.10 22.30
CA PRO A 108 16.90 8.11 21.30
C PRO A 108 17.63 7.82 19.98
N SER A 109 16.92 7.90 18.85
CA SER A 109 17.51 7.55 17.55
C SER A 109 18.53 8.59 17.10
N THR A 110 19.63 8.14 16.53
CA THR A 110 20.63 9.00 15.87
C THR A 110 20.45 8.96 14.35
N LEU A 111 20.92 10.01 13.66
CA LEU A 111 20.98 10.08 12.20
C LEU A 111 22.41 9.85 11.72
N ALA A 112 22.56 9.24 10.54
CA ALA A 112 23.83 9.27 9.82
C ALA A 112 24.04 10.71 9.32
N LEU A 113 25.16 11.32 9.71
CA LEU A 113 25.48 12.70 9.34
C LEU A 113 26.10 12.74 7.95
N ARG A 114 25.62 13.64 7.08
CA ARG A 114 26.31 13.97 5.83
C ARG A 114 27.56 14.79 6.10
N LYS A 115 28.44 14.90 5.10
CA LYS A 115 29.66 15.73 5.21
C LYS A 115 29.29 17.18 5.54
N GLY A 116 29.64 17.63 6.74
CA GLY A 116 29.38 18.99 7.23
C GLY A 116 28.14 19.13 8.13
N GLU A 117 27.34 18.08 8.32
CA GLU A 117 26.24 18.07 9.30
C GLU A 117 26.75 17.71 10.70
N THR A 118 26.13 18.28 11.73
CA THR A 118 26.34 17.94 13.13
C THR A 118 25.08 17.34 13.75
N THR A 119 25.22 16.75 14.93
CA THR A 119 24.07 16.30 15.75
C THR A 119 23.07 17.42 16.04
N GLU A 120 23.56 18.65 16.18
CA GLU A 120 22.75 19.84 16.44
C GLU A 120 21.98 20.29 15.21
N SER A 121 22.61 20.26 14.02
CA SER A 121 21.96 20.70 12.77
C SER A 121 20.87 19.75 12.28
N THR A 122 20.85 18.50 12.76
CA THR A 122 19.87 17.46 12.39
C THR A 122 18.82 17.23 13.49
N LYS A 123 18.83 18.05 14.53
CA LYS A 123 17.94 17.93 15.69
C LYS A 123 16.49 18.15 15.27
N GLY A 124 15.63 17.16 15.54
CA GLY A 124 14.18 17.21 15.25
C GLY A 124 13.76 16.53 13.95
N THR A 125 14.71 16.15 13.09
CA THR A 125 14.44 15.38 11.85
C THR A 125 13.98 13.95 12.13
N ARG A 126 14.52 13.35 13.19
CA ARG A 126 14.08 12.06 13.72
C ARG A 126 13.93 12.19 15.23
N THR A 127 12.71 12.01 15.71
CA THR A 127 12.39 12.15 17.15
C THR A 127 12.02 10.83 17.82
N SER A 128 12.07 9.71 17.10
CA SER A 128 11.79 8.38 17.63
C SER A 128 12.89 7.84 18.53
N SER A 129 12.52 6.86 19.36
CA SER A 129 13.50 5.97 20.00
C SER A 129 13.67 4.70 19.17
N GLY A 130 14.87 4.13 19.14
CA GLY A 130 15.19 2.96 18.35
C GLY A 130 16.19 2.03 19.02
N THR A 131 16.26 0.81 18.51
CA THR A 131 17.29 -0.16 18.85
C THR A 131 17.50 -1.13 17.70
N PHE A 132 18.71 -1.67 17.58
CA PHE A 132 19.02 -2.73 16.61
C PHE A 132 19.06 -4.07 17.33
N ILE A 133 18.42 -5.09 16.76
CA ILE A 133 18.44 -6.46 17.28
C ILE A 133 18.67 -7.42 16.11
N GLY A 134 19.74 -8.21 16.18
CA GLY A 134 19.98 -9.29 15.22
C GLY A 134 19.08 -10.51 15.49
N GLY A 135 18.79 -11.30 14.46
CA GLY A 135 17.99 -12.53 14.60
C GLY A 135 18.56 -13.50 15.64
N SER A 136 19.89 -13.60 15.73
CA SER A 136 20.59 -14.44 16.70
C SER A 136 20.50 -13.98 18.16
N GLU A 137 20.14 -12.71 18.41
CA GLU A 137 19.90 -12.20 19.77
C GLU A 137 18.53 -12.62 20.32
N ASP A 138 17.61 -13.01 19.44
CA ASP A 138 16.27 -13.44 19.81
C ASP A 138 16.23 -14.94 20.13
N LYS A 139 16.15 -15.25 21.43
CA LYS A 139 16.02 -16.62 21.93
C LYS A 139 14.67 -17.27 21.60
N THR A 140 13.64 -16.52 21.25
CA THR A 140 12.33 -17.09 20.88
C THR A 140 12.28 -17.53 19.42
N GLY A 141 13.26 -17.14 18.59
CA GLY A 141 13.29 -17.44 17.15
C GLY A 141 12.26 -16.67 16.33
N THR A 142 11.59 -15.67 16.92
CA THR A 142 10.57 -14.85 16.25
C THR A 142 11.19 -13.98 15.16
N LEU A 143 12.31 -13.33 15.45
CA LEU A 143 13.01 -12.49 14.48
C LEU A 143 13.55 -13.32 13.31
N ASP A 144 14.16 -14.48 13.58
CA ASP A 144 14.64 -15.38 12.52
C ASP A 144 13.50 -15.89 11.63
N PHE A 145 12.36 -16.27 12.23
CA PHE A 145 11.17 -16.65 11.46
C PHE A 145 10.69 -15.52 10.54
N ILE A 146 10.60 -14.29 11.06
CA ILE A 146 10.19 -13.12 10.29
C ILE A 146 11.21 -12.81 9.18
N GLU A 147 12.51 -12.90 9.47
CA GLU A 147 13.57 -12.63 8.50
C GLU A 147 13.53 -13.62 7.34
N ARG A 148 13.34 -14.92 7.62
CA ARG A 148 13.13 -15.94 6.58
C ARG A 148 11.88 -15.67 5.74
N LYS A 149 10.78 -15.23 6.37
CA LYS A 149 9.56 -14.85 5.66
C LYS A 149 9.78 -13.61 4.78
N ILE A 150 10.55 -12.61 5.25
CA ILE A 150 10.93 -11.43 4.46
C ILE A 150 11.81 -11.83 3.27
N ALA A 151 12.77 -12.75 3.47
CA ALA A 151 13.60 -13.27 2.38
C ALA A 151 12.75 -13.90 1.27
N LYS A 152 11.73 -14.68 1.63
CA LYS A 152 10.76 -15.25 0.67
C LYS A 152 9.93 -14.16 -0.01
N ALA A 153 9.42 -13.19 0.74
CA ALA A 153 8.61 -12.10 0.19
C ALA A 153 9.37 -11.17 -0.77
N THR A 154 10.66 -10.97 -0.53
CA THR A 154 11.54 -10.11 -1.34
C THR A 154 12.29 -10.87 -2.43
N MET A 155 12.40 -12.19 -2.32
CA MET A 155 13.29 -13.04 -3.10
C MET A 155 14.77 -12.64 -2.97
N ILE A 156 15.15 -12.07 -1.83
CA ILE A 156 16.53 -11.71 -1.48
C ILE A 156 16.99 -12.60 -0.32
N PRO A 157 18.19 -13.22 -0.38
CA PRO A 157 18.65 -14.11 0.69
C PRO A 157 18.78 -13.40 2.04
N GLN A 158 18.48 -14.11 3.13
CA GLN A 158 18.59 -13.62 4.51
C GLN A 158 19.94 -12.96 4.81
N SER A 159 21.02 -13.46 4.22
CA SER A 159 22.39 -12.93 4.41
C SER A 159 22.58 -11.47 3.94
N HIS A 160 21.63 -10.90 3.20
CA HIS A 160 21.65 -9.51 2.76
C HIS A 160 20.80 -8.60 3.66
N GLY A 161 20.11 -9.16 4.65
CA GLY A 161 19.37 -8.42 5.66
C GLY A 161 20.31 -7.71 6.63
N GLU A 162 19.94 -6.49 7.01
CA GLU A 162 20.54 -5.82 8.17
C GLU A 162 19.81 -6.24 9.45
N ALA A 163 20.45 -6.03 10.62
CA ALA A 163 19.78 -6.22 11.89
C ALA A 163 18.47 -5.40 11.98
N PHE A 164 17.46 -5.93 12.66
CA PHE A 164 16.16 -5.28 12.76
C PHE A 164 16.29 -3.93 13.47
N ASN A 165 15.93 -2.86 12.76
CA ASN A 165 15.83 -1.51 13.33
C ASN A 165 14.44 -1.30 13.92
N ILE A 166 14.28 -1.55 15.22
CA ILE A 166 12.99 -1.47 15.90
C ILE A 166 12.79 -0.04 16.41
N LEU A 167 11.71 0.61 15.96
CA LEU A 167 11.44 2.02 16.23
C LEU A 167 10.14 2.21 17.03
N ARG A 168 10.17 3.14 17.99
CA ARG A 168 9.02 3.58 18.77
C ARG A 168 8.82 5.08 18.57
N TYR A 169 7.59 5.43 18.18
CA TYR A 169 7.13 6.80 18.03
C TYR A 169 6.07 7.09 19.09
N GLU A 170 6.31 8.09 19.94
CA GLU A 170 5.32 8.66 20.84
C GLU A 170 4.43 9.68 20.10
N ILE A 171 3.37 10.15 20.75
CA ILE A 171 2.47 11.15 20.18
C ILE A 171 3.27 12.41 19.80
N GLY A 172 3.06 12.92 18.59
CA GLY A 172 3.79 14.05 18.04
C GLY A 172 5.21 13.74 17.53
N GLN A 173 5.71 12.50 17.68
CA GLN A 173 7.00 12.10 17.11
C GLN A 173 6.85 11.73 15.63
N LYS A 174 7.90 12.05 14.87
CA LYS A 174 7.93 11.87 13.41
C LYS A 174 9.32 11.44 12.94
N TYR A 175 9.35 10.94 11.71
CA TYR A 175 10.54 10.81 10.91
C TYR A 175 10.31 11.60 9.63
N ASP A 176 11.07 12.67 9.47
CA ASP A 176 11.10 13.45 8.25
C ASP A 176 11.53 12.61 7.04
N SER A 177 11.15 13.11 5.86
CA SER A 177 11.37 12.50 4.56
C SER A 177 12.84 12.15 4.34
N HIS A 178 13.14 10.89 4.04
CA HIS A 178 14.50 10.43 3.75
C HIS A 178 14.52 9.44 2.58
N TYR A 179 15.67 9.32 1.92
CA TYR A 179 15.95 8.21 1.03
C TYR A 179 16.58 7.08 1.85
N ASP A 180 16.11 5.85 1.65
CA ASP A 180 16.75 4.67 2.26
C ASP A 180 18.03 4.27 1.52
N ALA A 181 18.14 4.63 0.24
CA ALA A 181 19.36 4.44 -0.53
C ALA A 181 20.41 5.50 -0.17
N PHE A 182 21.66 5.06 -0.03
CA PHE A 182 22.78 5.96 0.19
C PHE A 182 23.29 6.47 -1.14
N ASN A 183 22.96 7.72 -1.48
CA ASN A 183 23.48 8.38 -2.67
C ASN A 183 25.01 8.55 -2.55
N PRO A 184 25.83 7.95 -3.45
CA PRO A 184 27.28 8.06 -3.38
C PRO A 184 27.79 9.50 -3.45
N ASP A 185 27.04 10.41 -4.10
CA ASP A 185 27.39 11.83 -4.17
C ASP A 185 27.25 12.53 -2.81
N GLU A 186 26.38 12.05 -1.93
CA GLU A 186 26.09 12.64 -0.61
C GLU A 186 26.85 11.96 0.53
N TYR A 187 26.98 10.63 0.47
CA TYR A 187 27.55 9.81 1.54
C TYR A 187 28.93 9.25 1.20
N GLY A 188 29.43 9.47 -0.02
CA GLY A 188 30.64 8.83 -0.55
C GLY A 188 30.38 7.39 -1.03
N PRO A 189 31.39 6.73 -1.61
CA PRO A 189 31.26 5.36 -2.10
C PRO A 189 30.85 4.43 -0.95
N GLN A 190 29.74 3.71 -1.13
CA GLN A 190 29.26 2.75 -0.15
C GLN A 190 29.67 1.32 -0.56
N PRO A 191 30.07 0.47 0.41
CA PRO A 191 30.39 -0.93 0.13
C PRO A 191 29.15 -1.76 -0.26
N SER A 192 27.95 -1.29 0.10
CA SER A 192 26.66 -1.92 -0.20
C SER A 192 25.58 -0.86 -0.42
N GLN A 193 24.47 -1.24 -1.05
CA GLN A 193 23.32 -0.37 -1.31
C GLN A 193 22.03 -1.06 -0.88
N ARG A 194 21.11 -0.30 -0.27
CA ARG A 194 19.77 -0.81 0.09
C ARG A 194 18.89 -0.85 -1.14
N VAL A 195 18.52 -2.06 -1.57
CA VAL A 195 17.67 -2.28 -2.76
C VAL A 195 16.19 -2.15 -2.41
N ALA A 196 15.81 -2.61 -1.22
CA ALA A 196 14.44 -2.63 -0.74
C ALA A 196 14.39 -2.48 0.79
N SER A 197 13.26 -1.99 1.28
CA SER A 197 12.96 -1.86 2.70
C SER A 197 11.64 -2.58 3.00
N PHE A 198 11.64 -3.37 4.07
CA PHE A 198 10.45 -4.04 4.58
C PHE A 198 10.10 -3.46 5.95
N LEU A 199 8.95 -2.79 6.06
CA LEU A 199 8.42 -2.29 7.31
C LEU A 199 7.39 -3.27 7.87
N LEU A 200 7.63 -3.77 9.08
CA LEU A 200 6.65 -4.55 9.84
C LEU A 200 6.02 -3.66 10.91
N TYR A 201 4.70 -3.47 10.85
CA TYR A 201 3.97 -2.68 11.83
C TYR A 201 3.70 -3.52 13.08
N LEU A 202 4.40 -3.21 14.18
CA LEU A 202 4.28 -3.97 15.44
C LEU A 202 3.05 -3.60 16.28
N SER A 203 2.40 -2.47 15.98
CA SER A 203 1.21 -2.00 16.69
C SER A 203 0.30 -1.19 15.77
N SER A 204 -1.02 -1.28 15.95
CA SER A 204 -1.98 -0.41 15.29
C SER A 204 -1.95 1.00 15.89
N VAL A 205 -2.20 2.01 15.06
CA VAL A 205 -2.30 3.42 15.50
C VAL A 205 -3.70 3.93 15.22
N GLU A 206 -4.29 4.62 16.20
CA GLU A 206 -5.63 5.20 16.10
C GLU A 206 -5.67 6.34 15.07
N GLU A 207 -4.80 7.34 15.25
CA GLU A 207 -4.65 8.51 14.39
C GLU A 207 -3.18 8.75 13.99
N GLY A 208 -2.96 9.07 12.72
CA GLY A 208 -1.62 9.27 12.16
C GLY A 208 -0.81 7.98 12.05
N GLY A 209 0.51 8.14 12.01
CA GLY A 209 1.49 7.06 11.90
C GLY A 209 1.59 6.45 10.51
N GLU A 210 1.00 7.08 9.49
CA GLU A 210 1.03 6.54 8.14
C GLU A 210 2.45 6.59 7.55
N THR A 211 2.79 5.55 6.79
CA THR A 211 3.92 5.61 5.85
C THR A 211 3.42 6.26 4.56
N MET A 212 3.97 7.42 4.22
CA MET A 212 3.52 8.22 3.09
C MET A 212 4.55 8.21 1.95
N PHE A 213 4.06 8.08 0.72
CA PHE A 213 4.84 8.23 -0.52
C PHE A 213 4.28 9.42 -1.31
N PRO A 214 4.74 10.66 -0.99
CA PRO A 214 4.08 11.87 -1.46
C PRO A 214 4.25 12.12 -2.97
N PHE A 215 5.30 11.58 -3.57
CA PHE A 215 5.62 11.76 -4.97
C PHE A 215 5.05 10.66 -5.87
N GLU A 216 4.18 9.78 -5.34
CA GLU A 216 3.58 8.67 -6.10
C GLU A 216 3.08 9.13 -7.48
N ASN A 217 3.42 8.31 -8.49
CA ASN A 217 3.21 8.58 -9.90
C ASN A 217 3.87 9.85 -10.48
N GLY A 218 4.87 10.42 -9.79
CA GLY A 218 5.58 11.63 -10.22
C GLY A 218 4.88 12.94 -9.86
N SER A 219 3.97 12.91 -8.89
CA SER A 219 3.30 14.12 -8.38
C SER A 219 4.33 15.09 -7.81
N THR A 220 4.52 16.26 -8.41
CA THR A 220 5.42 17.29 -7.88
C THR A 220 4.75 17.99 -6.71
N VAL A 221 5.17 17.70 -5.47
CA VAL A 221 4.73 18.53 -4.35
C VAL A 221 5.56 19.81 -4.33
N SER A 222 4.88 20.96 -4.33
CA SER A 222 5.50 22.28 -4.25
C SER A 222 6.35 22.42 -2.99
N SER A 223 7.44 23.18 -3.09
CA SER A 223 8.32 23.56 -1.98
C SER A 223 7.51 24.07 -0.78
N GLY A 224 7.50 23.32 0.32
CA GLY A 224 6.64 23.56 1.49
C GLY A 224 5.73 22.39 1.87
N PHE A 225 6.19 21.14 1.70
CA PHE A 225 5.41 19.92 1.96
C PHE A 225 4.87 19.89 3.41
N GLU A 226 3.58 20.13 3.59
CA GLU A 226 2.85 19.79 4.81
C GLU A 226 2.39 18.33 4.72
N TYR A 227 2.84 17.49 5.64
CA TYR A 227 2.50 16.05 5.65
C TYR A 227 0.99 15.79 5.73
N LYS A 228 0.23 16.69 6.38
CA LYS A 228 -1.24 16.62 6.43
C LYS A 228 -1.87 16.70 5.04
N GLN A 229 -1.18 17.32 4.08
CA GLN A 229 -1.62 17.53 2.70
C GLN A 229 -1.06 16.49 1.72
N CYS A 230 -0.46 15.38 2.19
CA CYS A 230 0.04 14.36 1.27
C CYS A 230 -1.09 13.85 0.35
N VAL A 231 -0.91 14.09 -0.96
CA VAL A 231 -1.84 13.70 -2.04
C VAL A 231 -1.49 12.30 -2.61
N GLY A 232 -0.27 11.82 -2.35
CA GLY A 232 0.19 10.50 -2.79
C GLY A 232 -0.29 9.33 -1.91
N LEU A 233 0.32 8.16 -2.11
CA LEU A 233 -0.02 6.93 -1.39
C LEU A 233 0.24 7.06 0.12
N LYS A 234 -0.73 6.63 0.93
CA LYS A 234 -0.65 6.55 2.39
C LYS A 234 -0.96 5.14 2.85
N VAL A 235 -0.12 4.57 3.70
CA VAL A 235 -0.32 3.25 4.29
C VAL A 235 -0.50 3.40 5.79
N LYS A 236 -1.70 3.06 6.29
CA LYS A 236 -2.02 3.13 7.72
C LYS A 236 -1.40 1.92 8.45
N PRO A 237 -0.69 2.14 9.57
CA PRO A 237 -0.12 1.05 10.34
C PRO A 237 -1.21 0.22 11.02
N ARG A 238 -1.20 -1.07 10.77
CA ARG A 238 -2.02 -2.07 11.47
C ARG A 238 -1.10 -3.16 11.99
N GLN A 239 -1.28 -3.55 13.24
CA GLN A 239 -0.45 -4.58 13.86
C GLN A 239 -0.38 -5.85 13.00
N GLY A 240 0.83 -6.36 12.81
CA GLY A 240 1.10 -7.58 12.06
C GLY A 240 1.26 -7.35 10.56
N ASP A 241 0.83 -6.22 10.02
CA ASP A 241 0.95 -5.95 8.59
C ASP A 241 2.38 -5.58 8.18
N GLY A 242 2.74 -5.98 6.96
CA GLY A 242 4.00 -5.62 6.29
C GLY A 242 3.80 -4.63 5.15
N LEU A 243 4.80 -3.79 4.92
CA LEU A 243 4.92 -2.91 3.76
C LEU A 243 6.32 -3.07 3.18
N LEU A 244 6.41 -3.54 1.94
CA LEU A 244 7.64 -3.62 1.16
C LEU A 244 7.68 -2.50 0.15
N PHE A 245 8.80 -1.81 0.03
CA PHE A 245 9.05 -0.91 -1.09
C PHE A 245 10.49 -1.01 -1.58
N TYR A 246 10.69 -0.72 -2.86
CA TYR A 246 12.01 -0.79 -3.49
C TYR A 246 12.60 0.60 -3.66
N SER A 247 13.82 0.78 -3.16
CA SER A 247 14.56 2.03 -3.29
C SER A 247 15.24 2.18 -4.65
N LEU A 248 15.42 1.06 -5.37
CA LEU A 248 16.05 1.01 -6.69
C LEU A 248 15.09 0.44 -7.75
N PHE A 249 15.26 0.95 -8.98
CA PHE A 249 14.73 0.30 -10.17
C PHE A 249 15.47 -1.02 -10.45
N PRO A 250 14.90 -1.94 -11.25
CA PRO A 250 15.58 -3.19 -11.63
C PRO A 250 16.94 -3.01 -12.32
N ASN A 251 17.20 -1.85 -12.92
CA ASN A 251 18.50 -1.50 -13.52
C ASN A 251 19.53 -0.97 -12.50
N GLY A 252 19.20 -0.95 -11.20
CA GLY A 252 20.07 -0.50 -10.11
C GLY A 252 20.10 1.00 -9.87
N THR A 253 19.38 1.82 -10.65
CA THR A 253 19.33 3.27 -10.40
C THR A 253 18.35 3.61 -9.27
N ILE A 254 18.64 4.67 -8.50
CA ILE A 254 17.80 5.11 -7.39
C ILE A 254 16.44 5.60 -7.91
N ASP A 255 15.36 5.06 -7.35
CA ASP A 255 14.01 5.57 -7.59
C ASP A 255 13.81 6.84 -6.76
N ARG A 256 13.91 8.02 -7.40
CA ARG A 256 13.79 9.30 -6.71
C ARG A 256 12.40 9.58 -6.13
N VAL A 257 11.42 8.75 -6.45
CA VAL A 257 10.06 8.86 -5.92
C VAL A 257 9.94 8.21 -4.53
N ILE A 258 10.92 7.39 -4.12
CA ILE A 258 10.92 6.68 -2.85
C ILE A 258 11.41 7.56 -1.69
N VAL A 259 10.49 8.36 -1.16
CA VAL A 259 10.76 9.22 -0.01
C VAL A 259 9.71 8.94 1.07
N PRO A 260 9.85 7.85 1.84
CA PRO A 260 8.94 7.55 2.92
C PRO A 260 8.98 8.67 3.98
N PHE A 261 7.79 9.04 4.44
CA PHE A 261 7.60 9.94 5.58
C PHE A 261 6.72 9.25 6.62
N PHE A 262 7.01 9.46 7.90
CA PHE A 262 6.22 8.94 9.02
C PHE A 262 5.92 10.05 10.02
N SER A 263 4.66 10.22 10.42
CA SER A 263 4.29 11.16 11.49
C SER A 263 3.16 10.61 12.32
N ARG A 264 3.35 10.51 13.63
CA ARG A 264 2.28 10.17 14.57
C ARG A 264 1.67 11.45 15.14
N SER A 265 0.37 11.65 14.89
CA SER A 265 -0.40 12.80 15.37
C SER A 265 -0.82 12.62 16.83
#